data_AF-L2GKE7-F1
#
_entry.id   AF-L2GKE7-F1
#
_cell.length_a   1.000
_cell.length_b   1.000
_cell.length_c   1.000
_cell.angle_alpha   90.00
_cell.angle_beta   90.00
_cell.angle_gamma   90.00
#
_symmetry.space_group_name_H-M   'P 1'
#
loop_
_entity.id
_entity.type
_entity.pdbx_description
1 polymer ?
#
loop_
_entity_poly.entity_id
_entity_poly.type
_entity_poly.pdbx_seq_one_letter_code
_entity_poly.pdbx_strand_id
1 'polypeptide(L)'
;MEVLTLKQSLLGWVFRRLSTIRVSEYDMRPSHFRFSEHHLLIPGILHLASELLLGDTLEKTQIFRVNSTRQKIIDLMELLRRISASELSKQQGMTRLRAAFDVIDIAAVYKFLFSTFEDPVIPRQMIDIAIKIEQIQDEDDKMACTKAFIWSLPYTNRKILENCVYVCAKTTSKLKKLDSSKKLSLPGLAVIMMPNLIKPHLNEPNWMGIKHLSNFVCYIFEHFKELIKV
;
A
#
# COMPACT_ATOMS: atom_id res chain seq x y z
N MET A 1 18.14 -21.49 -31.53
CA MET A 1 17.47 -21.05 -30.30
C MET A 1 18.37 -19.98 -29.69
N GLU A 2 18.14 -18.72 -30.05
CA GLU A 2 18.96 -17.62 -29.54
C GLU A 2 18.45 -17.25 -28.14
N VAL A 3 19.25 -17.58 -27.13
CA VAL A 3 19.08 -17.08 -25.78
C VAL A 3 19.40 -15.59 -25.82
N LEU A 4 18.37 -14.75 -25.72
CA LEU A 4 18.51 -13.32 -25.48
C LEU A 4 19.18 -13.12 -24.12
N THR A 5 20.51 -13.11 -24.14
CA THR A 5 21.32 -12.72 -22.99
C THR A 5 21.09 -11.23 -22.76
N LEU A 6 20.35 -10.90 -21.71
CA LEU A 6 20.26 -9.56 -21.16
C LEU A 6 21.67 -9.12 -20.72
N LYS A 7 22.41 -8.47 -21.63
CA LYS A 7 23.58 -7.64 -21.28
C LYS A 7 23.10 -6.38 -20.57
N GLN A 8 22.51 -6.52 -19.39
CA GLN A 8 22.39 -5.42 -18.46
C GLN A 8 23.71 -5.36 -17.69
N SER A 9 24.54 -4.39 -18.04
CA SER A 9 25.78 -4.13 -17.30
C SER A 9 25.45 -3.94 -15.82
N LEU A 10 26.19 -4.61 -14.94
CA LEU A 10 26.12 -4.46 -13.48
C LEU A 10 26.11 -2.99 -13.03
N LEU A 11 26.75 -2.11 -13.82
CA LEU A 11 26.81 -0.67 -13.62
C LEU A 11 25.43 0.02 -13.75
N GLY A 12 24.55 -0.43 -14.64
CA GLY A 12 23.21 0.15 -14.79
C GLY A 12 22.31 0.00 -13.57
N TRP A 13 22.50 -1.07 -12.80
CA TRP A 13 21.79 -1.33 -11.54
C TRP A 13 22.37 -0.53 -10.37
N VAL A 14 23.69 -0.32 -10.36
CA VAL A 14 24.40 0.48 -9.34
C VAL A 14 24.12 1.99 -9.49
N PHE A 15 23.86 2.49 -10.70
CA PHE A 15 23.67 3.94 -10.94
C PHE A 15 22.22 4.43 -11.02
N ARG A 16 21.20 3.56 -11.05
CA ARG A 16 19.81 4.00 -10.90
C ARG A 16 19.41 3.98 -9.44
N ARG A 17 19.72 5.06 -8.73
CA ARG A 17 19.25 5.27 -7.36
C ARG A 17 17.72 5.26 -7.37
N LEU A 18 17.12 4.20 -6.83
CA LEU A 18 15.67 4.12 -6.69
C LEU A 18 15.19 5.27 -5.82
N SER A 19 14.12 5.93 -6.26
CA SER A 19 13.51 6.95 -5.42
C SER A 19 12.91 6.29 -4.18
N THR A 20 13.04 6.95 -3.04
CA THR A 20 12.75 6.38 -1.72
C THR A 20 11.83 7.33 -1.00
N ILE A 21 10.75 6.80 -0.40
CA ILE A 21 9.86 7.61 0.41
C ILE A 21 10.68 8.23 1.55
N ARG A 22 10.73 9.57 1.55
CA ARG A 22 11.36 10.35 2.61
C ARG A 22 10.31 10.62 3.67
N VAL A 23 10.56 10.10 4.87
CA VAL A 23 9.77 10.37 6.07
C VAL A 23 10.74 10.89 7.11
N SER A 24 10.34 11.89 7.90
CA SER A 24 11.10 12.29 9.07
C SER A 24 11.28 11.09 10.00
N GLU A 25 12.50 10.84 10.46
CA GLU A 25 12.77 9.72 11.40
C GLU A 25 11.96 9.85 12.69
N TYR A 26 11.70 11.09 13.13
CA TYR A 26 10.88 11.41 14.31
C TYR A 26 9.39 11.04 14.14
N ASP A 27 8.92 10.88 12.89
CA ASP A 27 7.54 10.52 12.58
C ASP A 27 7.34 9.01 12.46
N MET A 28 8.41 8.20 12.51
CA MET A 28 8.31 6.75 12.35
C MET A 28 7.87 6.09 13.65
N ARG A 29 6.86 5.20 13.57
CA ARG A 29 6.29 4.48 14.70
C ARG A 29 6.35 2.97 14.48
N PRO A 30 6.62 2.17 15.53
CA PRO A 30 6.50 0.73 15.47
C PRO A 30 5.05 0.33 15.24
N SER A 31 4.85 -0.59 14.31
CA SER A 31 3.54 -1.10 13.90
C SER A 31 3.49 -2.61 14.05
N HIS A 32 2.40 -3.10 14.63
CA HIS A 32 2.07 -4.52 14.73
C HIS A 32 1.27 -5.01 13.51
N PHE A 33 0.97 -4.12 12.56
CA PHE A 33 0.23 -4.42 11.33
C PHE A 33 1.16 -4.95 10.23
N ARG A 34 1.68 -6.16 10.43
CA ARG A 34 2.76 -6.76 9.62
C ARG A 34 2.56 -8.26 9.40
N PHE A 35 3.21 -8.80 8.37
CA PHE A 35 3.30 -10.25 8.14
C PHE A 35 4.64 -10.84 8.58
N SER A 36 5.70 -10.03 8.55
CA SER A 36 7.05 -10.40 8.96
C SER A 36 7.20 -10.43 10.47
N GLU A 37 8.17 -11.21 10.95
CA GLU A 37 8.53 -11.25 12.37
C GLU A 37 9.34 -10.01 12.80
N HIS A 38 9.95 -9.30 11.84
CA HIS A 38 10.78 -8.12 12.09
C HIS A 38 9.97 -6.87 12.41
N HIS A 39 10.53 -5.98 13.24
CA HIS A 39 9.93 -4.67 13.53
C HIS A 39 9.55 -3.92 12.24
N LEU A 40 8.30 -3.46 12.20
CA LEU A 40 7.74 -2.68 11.10
C LEU A 40 7.67 -1.23 11.56
N LEU A 41 8.50 -0.35 11.00
CA LEU A 41 8.41 1.09 11.24
C LEU A 41 7.69 1.75 10.07
N ILE A 42 6.67 2.55 10.36
CA ILE A 42 5.86 3.29 9.37
C ILE A 42 5.54 4.70 9.88
N PRO A 43 5.14 5.64 9.01
CA PRO A 43 4.72 6.98 9.44
C PRO A 43 3.61 6.93 10.48
N GLY A 44 3.68 7.78 11.51
CA GLY A 44 2.73 7.81 12.63
C GLY A 44 1.29 8.05 12.18
N ILE A 45 1.08 8.92 11.19
CA ILE A 45 -0.24 9.15 10.60
C ILE A 45 -0.81 7.90 9.92
N LEU A 46 0.03 7.11 9.25
CA LEU A 46 -0.37 5.86 8.61
C LEU A 46 -0.69 4.79 9.66
N HIS A 47 0.10 4.76 10.74
CA HIS A 47 -0.16 3.89 11.88
C HIS A 47 -1.51 4.19 12.54
N LEU A 48 -1.81 5.46 12.84
CA LEU A 48 -3.09 5.88 13.42
C LEU A 48 -4.27 5.56 12.51
N ALA A 49 -4.15 5.80 11.19
CA ALA A 49 -5.19 5.44 10.23
C ALA A 49 -5.41 3.91 10.18
N SER A 50 -4.33 3.13 10.27
CA SER A 50 -4.42 1.66 10.37
C SER A 50 -5.13 1.20 11.65
N GLU A 51 -4.80 1.82 12.79
CA GLU A 51 -5.44 1.55 14.09
C GLU A 51 -6.94 1.86 14.06
N LEU A 52 -7.36 2.97 13.45
CA LEU A 52 -8.77 3.33 13.32
C LEU A 52 -9.52 2.32 12.44
N LEU A 53 -9.00 2.08 11.23
CA LEU A 53 -9.63 1.20 10.26
C LEU A 53 -9.76 -0.24 10.77
N LEU A 54 -8.78 -0.73 11.53
CA LEU A 54 -8.80 -2.07 12.11
C LEU A 54 -9.31 -2.12 13.55
N GLY A 55 -9.53 -0.98 14.21
CA GLY A 55 -10.05 -0.90 15.58
C GLY A 55 -11.56 -0.85 15.62
N ASP A 56 -12.19 -0.21 14.64
CA ASP A 56 -13.64 -0.03 14.63
C ASP A 56 -14.37 -1.33 14.18
N THR A 57 -15.59 -1.51 14.69
CA THR A 57 -16.52 -2.53 14.18
C THR A 57 -16.91 -2.13 12.77
N LEU A 58 -16.54 -2.97 11.78
CA LEU A 58 -16.85 -2.69 10.39
C LEU A 58 -18.34 -2.93 10.14
N GLU A 59 -19.21 -1.98 10.41
CA GLU A 59 -20.66 -2.15 10.21
C GLU A 59 -21.10 -1.82 8.77
N LYS A 60 -20.25 -1.09 8.03
CA LYS A 60 -20.55 -0.65 6.67
C LYS A 60 -20.00 -1.62 5.64
N THR A 61 -20.85 -1.94 4.67
CA THR A 61 -20.44 -2.62 3.43
C THR A 61 -19.86 -1.59 2.46
N GLN A 62 -18.97 -1.98 1.54
CA GLN A 62 -18.33 -1.10 0.54
C GLN A 62 -17.20 -0.15 1.01
N ILE A 63 -16.56 -0.45 2.15
CA ILE A 63 -15.33 0.22 2.58
C ILE A 63 -14.29 0.21 1.45
N PHE A 64 -13.50 1.28 1.30
CA PHE A 64 -12.56 1.54 0.19
C PHE A 64 -13.17 1.83 -1.19
N ARG A 65 -14.41 1.42 -1.48
CA ARG A 65 -15.06 1.69 -2.78
C ARG A 65 -15.71 3.07 -2.83
N VAL A 66 -16.37 3.46 -1.75
CA VAL A 66 -17.04 4.76 -1.64
C VAL A 66 -16.01 5.85 -1.31
N ASN A 67 -16.18 7.02 -1.92
CA ASN A 67 -15.34 8.18 -1.64
C ASN A 67 -15.99 9.04 -0.56
N SER A 68 -15.15 9.63 0.30
CA SER A 68 -15.57 10.66 1.25
C SER A 68 -15.60 12.04 0.58
N THR A 69 -16.18 13.03 1.25
CA THR A 69 -16.13 14.42 0.77
C THR A 69 -14.72 14.97 0.94
N ARG A 70 -14.31 15.87 0.05
CA ARG A 70 -12.99 16.52 0.13
C ARG A 70 -12.77 17.21 1.47
N GLN A 71 -13.80 17.88 2.00
CA GLN A 71 -13.72 18.57 3.29
C GLN A 71 -13.44 17.58 4.42
N LYS A 72 -14.18 16.46 4.48
CA LYS A 72 -13.96 15.42 5.50
C LYS A 72 -12.55 14.82 5.44
N ILE A 73 -12.01 14.60 4.23
CA ILE A 73 -10.64 14.13 4.05
C ILE A 73 -9.63 15.12 4.64
N ILE A 74 -9.82 16.42 4.38
CA ILE A 74 -8.95 17.49 4.91
C ILE A 74 -9.04 17.53 6.44
N ASP A 75 -10.26 17.57 7.00
CA ASP A 75 -10.49 17.67 8.44
C ASP A 75 -9.92 16.46 9.19
N LEU A 76 -10.13 15.25 8.65
CA LEU A 76 -9.61 14.01 9.21
C LEU A 76 -8.07 13.97 9.14
N MET A 77 -7.47 14.39 8.03
CA MET A 77 -6.02 14.50 7.88
C MET A 77 -5.42 15.48 8.89
N GLU A 78 -6.04 16.64 9.10
CA GLU A 78 -5.60 17.62 10.08
C GLU A 78 -5.65 17.04 11.49
N LEU A 79 -6.76 16.40 11.87
CA LEU A 79 -6.91 15.82 13.20
C LEU A 79 -5.89 14.70 13.45
N LEU A 80 -5.64 13.84 12.46
CA LEU A 80 -4.60 12.80 12.55
C LEU A 80 -3.19 13.40 12.70
N ARG A 81 -2.87 14.49 11.98
CA ARG A 81 -1.58 15.19 12.12
C ARG A 81 -1.39 15.75 13.53
N ARG A 82 -2.41 16.42 14.08
CA ARG A 82 -2.37 16.97 15.44
C ARG A 82 -2.15 15.88 16.50
N ILE A 83 -2.76 14.71 16.32
CA ILE A 83 -2.53 13.56 17.20
C ILE A 83 -1.11 13.02 17.03
N SER A 84 -0.64 12.85 15.79
CA SER A 84 0.72 12.34 15.51
C SER A 84 1.81 13.27 16.06
N ALA A 85 1.60 14.59 15.95
CA ALA A 85 2.47 15.64 16.47
C ALA A 85 2.34 15.86 17.98
N SER A 86 1.48 15.10 18.68
CA SER A 86 1.22 15.23 20.12
C SER A 86 0.64 16.59 20.55
N GLU A 87 0.11 17.38 19.62
CA GLU A 87 -0.63 18.63 19.90
C GLU A 87 -2.03 18.34 20.49
N LEU A 88 -2.53 17.13 20.27
CA LEU A 88 -3.76 16.63 20.85
C LEU A 88 -3.50 15.26 21.47
N SER A 89 -3.96 15.07 22.72
CA SER A 89 -3.79 13.77 23.38
C SER A 89 -4.46 12.65 22.56
N LYS A 90 -3.80 11.49 22.46
CA LYS A 90 -4.30 10.35 21.67
C LYS A 90 -5.74 10.00 22.05
N GLN A 91 -6.06 9.96 23.35
CA GLN A 91 -7.40 9.62 23.83
C GLN A 91 -8.45 10.63 23.34
N GLN A 92 -8.22 11.94 23.54
CA GLN A 92 -9.17 12.96 23.08
C GLN A 92 -9.30 12.98 21.56
N GLY A 93 -8.18 12.83 20.85
CA GLY A 93 -8.16 12.74 19.39
C GLY A 93 -8.98 11.57 18.86
N MET A 94 -8.77 10.37 19.41
CA MET A 94 -9.51 9.17 19.02
C MET A 94 -11.01 9.29 19.31
N THR A 95 -11.40 9.90 20.44
CA THR A 95 -12.81 10.16 20.74
C THR A 95 -13.44 11.10 19.71
N ARG A 96 -12.75 12.19 19.34
CA ARG A 96 -13.24 13.13 18.31
C ARG A 96 -13.32 12.48 16.93
N LEU A 97 -12.33 11.67 16.58
CA LEU A 97 -12.27 10.94 15.31
C LEU A 97 -13.49 10.02 15.15
N ARG A 98 -13.77 9.20 16.16
CA ARG A 98 -14.90 8.27 16.14
C ARG A 98 -16.27 8.94 16.17
N ALA A 99 -16.37 10.14 16.77
CA ALA A 99 -17.62 10.89 16.81
C ALA A 99 -17.94 11.57 15.47
N ALA A 100 -16.93 12.01 14.72
CA ALA A 100 -17.10 12.86 13.55
C ALA A 100 -16.97 12.13 12.20
N PHE A 101 -16.26 11.01 12.17
CA PHE A 101 -15.92 10.30 10.93
C PHE A 101 -16.34 8.84 11.00
N ASP A 102 -16.84 8.35 9.87
CA ASP A 102 -17.14 6.93 9.74
C ASP A 102 -15.97 6.16 9.11
N VAL A 103 -16.10 4.84 9.06
CA VAL A 103 -15.07 3.97 8.50
C VAL A 103 -14.81 4.18 7.00
N ILE A 104 -15.77 4.74 6.25
CA ILE A 104 -15.60 5.08 4.83
C ILE A 104 -14.67 6.28 4.73
N ASP A 105 -14.88 7.30 5.58
CA ASP A 105 -14.02 8.48 5.67
C ASP A 105 -12.58 8.07 6.03
N ILE A 106 -12.43 7.18 7.02
CA ILE A 106 -11.12 6.63 7.42
C ILE A 106 -10.45 5.87 6.28
N ALA A 107 -11.17 5.00 5.57
CA ALA A 107 -10.62 4.27 4.43
C ALA A 107 -10.24 5.19 3.26
N ALA A 108 -11.00 6.26 3.02
CA ALA A 108 -10.68 7.26 2.02
C ALA A 108 -9.37 8.00 2.35
N VAL A 109 -9.20 8.43 3.60
CA VAL A 109 -7.95 9.05 4.07
C VAL A 109 -6.79 8.06 4.03
N TYR A 110 -7.01 6.81 4.44
CA TYR A 110 -5.96 5.79 4.38
C TYR A 110 -5.42 5.61 2.96
N LYS A 111 -6.28 5.51 1.94
CA LYS A 111 -5.87 5.50 0.53
C LYS A 111 -5.09 6.75 0.16
N PHE A 112 -5.62 7.91 0.53
CA PHE A 112 -5.06 9.21 0.19
C PHE A 112 -3.65 9.42 0.77
N LEU A 113 -3.36 8.91 1.96
CA LEU A 113 -2.02 9.00 2.56
C LEU A 113 -0.92 8.48 1.62
N PHE A 114 -1.14 7.38 0.92
CA PHE A 114 -0.17 6.84 -0.02
C PHE A 114 0.06 7.74 -1.25
N SER A 115 -0.98 8.45 -1.71
CA SER A 115 -0.85 9.37 -2.84
C SER A 115 -0.17 10.69 -2.45
N THR A 116 -0.14 11.03 -1.16
CA THR A 116 0.54 12.25 -0.66
C THR A 116 2.05 12.13 -0.57
N PHE A 117 2.63 10.93 -0.63
CA PHE A 117 4.09 10.79 -0.67
C PHE A 117 4.66 11.43 -1.94
N GLU A 118 5.74 12.18 -1.81
CA GLU A 118 6.46 12.76 -2.95
C GLU A 118 6.85 11.66 -3.95
N ASP A 119 7.51 10.62 -3.43
CA ASP A 119 7.82 9.39 -4.14
C ASP A 119 6.76 8.31 -3.89
N PRO A 120 6.32 7.55 -4.93
CA PRO A 120 5.38 6.46 -4.75
C PRO A 120 5.98 5.28 -3.97
N VAL A 121 5.11 4.44 -3.39
CA VAL A 121 5.52 3.21 -2.69
C VAL A 121 6.27 2.27 -3.61
N ILE A 122 5.79 2.09 -4.84
CA ILE A 122 6.54 1.43 -5.90
C ILE A 122 7.18 2.52 -6.77
N PRO A 123 8.52 2.67 -6.75
CA PRO A 123 9.22 3.71 -7.50
C PRO A 123 8.92 3.62 -9.00
N ARG A 124 8.81 4.76 -9.67
CA ARG A 124 8.45 4.82 -11.10
C ARG A 124 9.44 4.05 -11.98
N GLN A 125 10.71 4.00 -11.57
CA GLN A 125 11.79 3.30 -12.24
C GLN A 125 11.57 1.77 -12.29
N MET A 126 10.68 1.24 -11.45
CA MET A 126 10.37 -0.19 -11.37
C MET A 126 9.11 -0.58 -12.15
N ILE A 127 8.39 0.38 -12.74
CA ILE A 127 7.12 0.12 -13.45
C ILE A 127 7.32 -0.84 -14.63
N ASP A 128 8.34 -0.61 -15.47
CA ASP A 128 8.59 -1.48 -16.63
C ASP A 128 8.98 -2.90 -16.20
N ILE A 129 9.68 -3.02 -15.07
CA ILE A 129 10.05 -4.32 -14.49
C ILE A 129 8.79 -5.04 -14.00
N ALA A 130 7.92 -4.34 -13.27
CA ALA A 130 6.64 -4.88 -12.81
C ALA A 130 5.78 -5.41 -13.96
N ILE A 131 5.67 -4.65 -15.06
CA ILE A 131 4.92 -5.07 -16.25
C ILE A 131 5.53 -6.34 -16.86
N LYS A 132 6.86 -6.40 -16.99
CA LYS A 132 7.55 -7.60 -17.54
C LYS A 132 7.37 -8.83 -16.65
N ILE A 133 7.44 -8.67 -15.33
CA ILE A 133 7.24 -9.80 -14.39
C ILE A 133 5.81 -10.33 -14.49
N GLU A 134 4.81 -9.47 -14.60
CA GLU A 134 3.41 -9.92 -14.70
C GLU A 134 3.16 -10.78 -15.95
N GLN A 135 3.88 -10.51 -17.04
CA GLN A 135 3.75 -11.23 -18.31
C GLN A 135 4.43 -12.61 -18.31
N ILE A 136 5.21 -12.96 -17.28
CA ILE A 136 5.80 -14.29 -17.13
C ILE A 136 4.66 -15.32 -17.00
N GLN A 137 4.72 -16.40 -17.79
CA GLN A 137 3.69 -17.45 -17.79
C GLN A 137 3.97 -18.53 -16.75
N ASP A 138 5.23 -18.85 -16.53
CA ASP A 138 5.65 -19.79 -15.49
C ASP A 138 5.47 -19.18 -14.10
N GLU A 139 4.76 -19.90 -13.23
CA GLU A 139 4.35 -19.38 -11.93
C GLU A 139 5.52 -19.34 -10.92
N ASP A 140 6.44 -20.29 -11.01
CA ASP A 140 7.62 -20.35 -10.14
C ASP A 140 8.59 -19.21 -10.49
N ASP A 141 8.82 -18.98 -11.79
CA ASP A 141 9.62 -17.85 -12.27
C ASP A 141 8.97 -16.51 -11.90
N LYS A 142 7.64 -16.39 -12.03
CA LYS A 142 6.90 -15.18 -11.63
C LYS A 142 7.04 -14.92 -10.13
N MET A 143 6.88 -15.94 -9.30
CA MET A 143 7.05 -15.86 -7.85
C MET A 143 8.48 -15.43 -7.49
N ALA A 144 9.49 -16.08 -8.06
CA ALA A 144 10.89 -15.76 -7.84
C ALA A 144 11.24 -14.33 -8.27
N CYS A 145 10.80 -13.91 -9.46
CA CYS A 145 11.03 -12.55 -9.95
C CYS A 145 10.29 -11.51 -9.11
N THR A 146 9.05 -11.80 -8.70
CA THR A 146 8.27 -10.90 -7.83
C THR A 146 8.92 -10.79 -6.45
N LYS A 147 9.46 -11.89 -5.90
CA LYS A 147 10.23 -11.85 -4.65
C LYS A 147 11.44 -10.94 -4.82
N ALA A 148 12.24 -11.14 -5.87
CA ALA A 148 13.39 -10.26 -6.16
C ALA A 148 12.98 -8.78 -6.30
N PHE A 149 11.85 -8.50 -6.96
CA PHE A 149 11.28 -7.15 -7.07
C PHE A 149 10.99 -6.53 -5.70
N ILE A 150 10.26 -7.25 -4.83
CA ILE A 150 9.90 -6.76 -3.49
C ILE A 150 11.14 -6.49 -2.63
N TRP A 151 12.14 -7.37 -2.70
CA TRP A 151 13.38 -7.22 -1.95
C TRP A 151 14.30 -6.12 -2.49
N SER A 152 14.14 -5.75 -3.76
CA SER A 152 14.85 -4.63 -4.39
C SER A 152 14.25 -3.25 -4.04
N LEU A 153 13.03 -3.19 -3.52
CA LEU A 153 12.43 -1.94 -3.06
C LEU A 153 13.24 -1.34 -1.90
N PRO A 154 13.33 0.00 -1.81
CA PRO A 154 13.89 0.67 -0.64
C PRO A 154 13.24 0.15 0.64
N TYR A 155 14.03 0.05 1.71
CA TYR A 155 13.58 -0.57 2.97
C TYR A 155 12.28 0.07 3.50
N THR A 156 12.22 1.40 3.54
CA THR A 156 11.03 2.16 3.96
C THR A 156 9.81 1.85 3.08
N ASN A 157 9.99 1.86 1.76
CA ASN A 157 8.92 1.57 0.80
C ASN A 157 8.33 0.18 1.01
N ARG A 158 9.18 -0.84 1.18
CA ARG A 158 8.75 -2.21 1.45
C ARG A 158 7.99 -2.33 2.76
N LYS A 159 8.40 -1.60 3.81
CA LYS A 159 7.69 -1.58 5.10
C LYS A 159 6.32 -0.92 5.00
N ILE A 160 6.21 0.18 4.25
CA ILE A 160 4.93 0.84 3.96
C ILE A 160 4.03 -0.07 3.11
N LEU A 161 4.59 -0.77 2.11
CA LEU A 161 3.85 -1.74 1.30
C LEU A 161 3.33 -2.91 2.16
N GLU A 162 4.16 -3.47 3.02
CA GLU A 162 3.76 -4.54 3.94
C GLU A 162 2.60 -4.11 4.84
N ASN A 163 2.66 -2.91 5.41
CA ASN A 163 1.56 -2.35 6.19
C ASN A 163 0.27 -2.26 5.35
N CYS A 164 0.39 -1.73 4.13
CA CYS A 164 -0.73 -1.61 3.19
C CYS A 164 -1.41 -2.95 2.96
N VAL A 165 -0.64 -3.97 2.55
CA VAL A 165 -1.20 -5.29 2.24
C VAL A 165 -1.80 -5.93 3.48
N TYR A 166 -1.15 -5.82 4.64
CA TYR A 166 -1.66 -6.38 5.88
C TYR A 166 -3.01 -5.79 6.27
N VAL A 167 -3.15 -4.47 6.23
CA VAL A 167 -4.39 -3.77 6.57
C VAL A 167 -5.51 -4.15 5.60
N CYS A 168 -5.22 -4.25 4.29
CA CYS A 168 -6.20 -4.71 3.30
C CYS A 168 -6.61 -6.18 3.53
N ALA A 169 -5.67 -7.06 3.85
CA ALA A 169 -5.95 -8.47 4.15
C ALA A 169 -6.79 -8.64 5.43
N LYS A 170 -6.50 -7.87 6.49
CA LYS A 170 -7.32 -7.88 7.71
C LYS A 170 -8.70 -7.27 7.50
N THR A 171 -8.81 -6.19 6.73
CA THR A 171 -10.10 -5.58 6.38
C THR A 171 -10.98 -6.57 5.62
N THR A 172 -10.45 -7.23 4.59
CA THR A 172 -11.20 -8.24 3.82
C THR A 172 -11.59 -9.44 4.68
N SER A 173 -10.72 -9.90 5.57
CA SER A 173 -11.03 -10.96 6.53
C SER A 173 -12.17 -10.58 7.48
N LYS A 174 -12.18 -9.35 8.01
CA LYS A 174 -13.28 -8.85 8.84
C LYS A 174 -14.59 -8.75 8.06
N LEU A 175 -14.57 -8.19 6.85
CA LEU A 175 -15.77 -8.06 6.01
C LEU A 175 -16.38 -9.41 5.65
N LYS A 176 -15.55 -10.41 5.32
CA LYS A 176 -16.00 -11.79 5.04
C LYS A 176 -16.76 -12.42 6.21
N LYS A 177 -16.44 -12.05 7.46
CA LYS A 177 -17.12 -12.57 8.66
C LYS A 177 -18.50 -11.93 8.88
N LEU A 178 -18.73 -10.74 8.34
CA LEU A 178 -19.95 -9.96 8.55
C LEU A 178 -21.00 -10.26 7.49
N ASP A 179 -20.58 -10.36 6.23
CA ASP A 179 -21.47 -10.64 5.11
C ASP A 179 -20.70 -11.34 3.99
N SER A 180 -20.95 -12.65 3.83
CA SER A 180 -20.31 -13.48 2.80
C SER A 180 -20.78 -13.13 1.37
N SER A 181 -21.89 -12.38 1.24
CA SER A 181 -22.50 -12.02 -0.04
C SER A 181 -21.93 -10.73 -0.64
N LYS A 182 -21.46 -9.79 0.19
CA LYS A 182 -20.93 -8.47 -0.26
C LYS A 182 -19.40 -8.47 -0.29
N LYS A 183 -18.88 -9.12 -1.32
CA LYS A 183 -17.47 -9.49 -1.52
C LYS A 183 -16.60 -8.30 -1.95
N LEU A 184 -16.00 -7.60 -1.00
CA LEU A 184 -14.73 -6.92 -1.27
C LEU A 184 -13.61 -7.96 -1.11
N SER A 185 -13.07 -8.44 -2.22
CA SER A 185 -11.94 -9.38 -2.23
C SER A 185 -10.61 -8.64 -2.03
N LEU A 186 -9.58 -9.37 -1.62
CA LEU A 186 -8.24 -8.82 -1.51
C LEU A 186 -7.69 -8.32 -2.87
N PRO A 187 -7.88 -9.03 -3.99
CA PRO A 187 -7.62 -8.49 -5.33
C PRO A 187 -8.40 -7.22 -5.63
N GLY A 188 -9.69 -7.17 -5.25
CA GLY A 188 -10.50 -5.97 -5.43
C GLY A 188 -9.94 -4.75 -4.68
N LEU A 189 -9.38 -4.94 -3.48
CA LEU A 189 -8.65 -3.89 -2.76
C LEU A 189 -7.33 -3.54 -3.44
N ALA A 190 -6.60 -4.53 -3.95
CA ALA A 190 -5.34 -4.31 -4.65
C ALA A 190 -5.53 -3.37 -5.86
N VAL A 191 -6.59 -3.59 -6.66
CA VAL A 191 -6.99 -2.71 -7.77
C VAL A 191 -7.27 -1.28 -7.29
N ILE A 192 -7.98 -1.12 -6.16
CA ILE A 192 -8.30 0.21 -5.58
C ILE A 192 -7.04 0.91 -5.06
N MET A 193 -6.11 0.16 -4.47
CA MET A 193 -4.88 0.70 -3.90
C MET A 193 -3.82 1.02 -4.96
N MET A 194 -3.77 0.26 -6.06
CA MET A 194 -2.77 0.39 -7.13
C MET A 194 -2.47 1.84 -7.55
N PRO A 195 -3.45 2.70 -7.89
CA PRO A 195 -3.16 4.08 -8.32
C PRO A 195 -2.57 4.97 -7.21
N ASN A 196 -2.68 4.57 -5.95
CA ASN A 196 -2.08 5.29 -4.81
C ASN A 196 -0.68 4.74 -4.48
N LEU A 197 -0.39 3.48 -4.84
CA LEU A 197 0.91 2.83 -4.63
C LEU A 197 1.88 3.07 -5.80
N ILE A 198 1.35 3.24 -7.00
CA ILE A 198 2.08 3.44 -8.25
C ILE A 198 1.60 4.74 -8.88
N LYS A 199 2.53 5.64 -9.20
CA LYS A 199 2.26 6.87 -9.97
C LYS A 199 2.83 6.71 -11.38
N PRO A 200 2.08 6.13 -12.34
CA PRO A 200 2.58 5.96 -13.70
C PRO A 200 2.98 7.31 -14.33
N HIS A 201 3.92 7.28 -15.26
CA HIS A 201 4.24 8.47 -16.06
C HIS A 201 3.01 8.83 -16.89
N LEU A 202 2.49 10.04 -16.71
CA LEU A 202 1.25 10.52 -17.33
C LEU A 202 1.40 10.82 -18.83
N ASN A 203 2.62 10.75 -19.35
CA ASN A 203 2.92 11.27 -20.68
C ASN A 203 2.32 10.42 -21.80
N GLU A 204 2.01 9.15 -21.58
CA GLU A 204 1.23 8.33 -22.51
C GLU A 204 0.38 7.29 -21.75
N PRO A 205 -0.96 7.43 -21.70
CA PRO A 205 -1.82 6.44 -21.05
C PRO A 205 -1.86 5.14 -21.85
N ASN A 206 -0.96 4.21 -21.52
CA ASN A 206 -1.00 2.84 -22.03
C ASN A 206 -1.97 1.99 -21.18
N TRP A 207 -3.21 1.84 -21.64
CA TRP A 207 -4.25 1.02 -20.99
C TRP A 207 -3.81 -0.42 -20.71
N MET A 208 -3.05 -1.03 -21.62
CA MET A 208 -2.49 -2.38 -21.41
C MET A 208 -1.50 -2.37 -20.25
N GLY A 209 -0.64 -1.36 -20.16
CA GLY A 209 0.26 -1.16 -19.02
C GLY A 209 -0.48 -1.04 -17.69
N ILE A 210 -1.60 -0.30 -17.65
CA ILE A 210 -2.43 -0.18 -16.44
C ILE A 210 -3.02 -1.53 -16.03
N LYS A 211 -3.51 -2.33 -16.98
CA LYS A 211 -4.02 -3.68 -16.71
C LYS A 211 -2.94 -4.59 -16.15
N HIS A 212 -1.76 -4.64 -16.77
CA HIS A 212 -0.62 -5.42 -16.29
C HIS A 212 -0.18 -4.99 -14.89
N LEU A 213 -0.09 -3.68 -14.62
CA LEU A 213 0.22 -3.18 -13.28
C LEU A 213 -0.84 -3.55 -12.25
N SER A 214 -2.12 -3.48 -12.62
CA SER A 214 -3.21 -3.89 -11.74
C SER A 214 -3.10 -5.38 -11.39
N ASN A 215 -2.87 -6.24 -12.38
CA ASN A 215 -2.68 -7.68 -12.17
C ASN A 215 -1.46 -7.96 -11.29
N PHE A 216 -0.35 -7.26 -11.53
CA PHE A 216 0.87 -7.39 -10.74
C PHE A 216 0.64 -7.01 -9.26
N VAL A 217 -0.08 -5.92 -9.00
CA VAL A 217 -0.39 -5.51 -7.62
C VAL A 217 -1.36 -6.50 -6.96
N CYS A 218 -2.32 -7.06 -7.69
CA CYS A 218 -3.15 -8.17 -7.20
C CYS A 218 -2.29 -9.36 -6.78
N TYR A 219 -1.37 -9.78 -7.64
CA TYR A 219 -0.44 -10.88 -7.38
C TYR A 219 0.40 -10.63 -6.11
N ILE A 220 0.96 -9.43 -5.98
CA ILE A 220 1.67 -9.00 -4.77
C ILE A 220 0.78 -9.14 -3.53
N PHE A 221 -0.47 -8.66 -3.58
CA PHE A 221 -1.36 -8.69 -2.42
C PHE A 221 -1.75 -10.12 -2.02
N GLU A 222 -1.97 -11.01 -2.98
CA GLU A 222 -2.35 -12.39 -2.74
C GLU A 222 -1.19 -13.21 -2.16
N HIS A 223 0.02 -13.01 -2.66
CA HIS A 223 1.22 -13.80 -2.32
C HIS A 223 2.16 -13.11 -1.33
N PHE A 224 1.79 -11.95 -0.78
CA PHE A 224 2.72 -11.10 -0.03
C PHE A 224 3.45 -11.82 1.10
N LYS A 225 2.74 -12.69 1.84
CA LYS A 225 3.30 -13.44 2.95
C LYS A 225 4.42 -14.39 2.49
N GLU A 226 4.33 -14.93 1.28
CA GLU A 226 5.36 -15.80 0.68
C GLU A 226 6.53 -14.96 0.16
N LEU A 227 6.22 -13.84 -0.51
CA LEU A 227 7.20 -12.93 -1.10
C LEU A 227 8.18 -12.33 -0.07
N ILE A 228 7.75 -12.15 1.18
CA ILE A 228 8.60 -11.56 2.24
C ILE A 228 9.28 -12.60 3.15
N LYS A 229 9.04 -13.91 2.96
CA LYS A 229 9.80 -14.93 3.68
C LYS A 229 11.25 -14.88 3.21
N VAL A 230 12.19 -14.95 4.15
CA VAL A 230 13.61 -15.10 3.84
C VAL A 230 13.81 -16.49 3.29
#